data_AF-A0A7J5BIN0-F1
#
_entry.id   AF-A0A7J5BIN0-F1
#
_cell.length_a   1.000
_cell.length_b   1.000
_cell.length_c   1.000
_cell.angle_alpha   90.00
_cell.angle_beta   90.00
_cell.angle_gamma   90.00
#
_symmetry.space_group_name_H-M   'P 1'
#
loop_
_entity.id
_entity.type
_entity.pdbx_description
1 polymer ?
#
loop_
_entity_poly.entity_id
_entity_poly.type
_entity_poly.pdbx_seq_one_letter_code
_entity_poly.pdbx_strand_id
1 'polypeptide(L)'
;MTETTTDYSFYPFLLDEGQTLLLPGGSAAIVKIWDDFAEQTGIPLEDCSCTPMVALPIPLVGAVVTETLSVDELWLPWLWMPERLGKPAEGESSAHWQLRVALETVLNGLYDSDRGEWIDALGVVGLDSDDADVLNRAGAHLLGEPDPLLATLPDTLYPQANVKPAWELADQLVDLHPSIAWHAAAKDLAGFLDAQAESSATSRELAGAAEWACTIGERVLADTPPATAGQPTPAKLLRAVRQTSVPTWKKYQKNQVTADGGPFQYLHRVFDDIVRETESAVEHYRSVLDDGEPEQQAIEAAASDGGH
;
A
#
# COMPACT_ATOMS: atom_id res chain seq x y z
N MET A 1 -10.68 40.87 0.03
CA MET A 1 -9.81 40.09 -0.88
C MET A 1 -10.66 38.91 -1.28
N THR A 2 -11.01 38.79 -2.56
CA THR A 2 -11.67 37.59 -3.08
C THR A 2 -10.62 36.49 -3.10
N GLU A 3 -10.77 35.49 -2.25
CA GLU A 3 -10.00 34.25 -2.37
C GLU A 3 -10.30 33.68 -3.75
N THR A 4 -9.31 33.70 -4.62
CA THR A 4 -9.37 32.95 -5.87
C THR A 4 -9.13 31.50 -5.45
N THR A 5 -10.20 30.72 -5.32
CA THR A 5 -10.08 29.26 -5.17
C THR A 5 -9.46 28.75 -6.46
N THR A 6 -8.18 28.40 -6.43
CA THR A 6 -7.54 27.68 -7.54
C THR A 6 -8.20 26.31 -7.60
N ASP A 7 -8.89 26.03 -8.71
CA ASP A 7 -9.53 24.74 -8.95
C ASP A 7 -8.46 23.81 -9.52
N TYR A 8 -8.02 22.84 -8.71
CA TYR A 8 -7.06 21.83 -9.15
C TYR A 8 -7.80 20.61 -9.71
N SER A 9 -7.24 20.00 -10.75
CA SER A 9 -7.74 18.74 -11.29
C SER A 9 -7.35 17.58 -10.37
N PHE A 10 -8.23 16.58 -10.31
CA PHE A 10 -8.02 15.34 -9.59
C PHE A 10 -8.31 14.16 -10.52
N TYR A 11 -7.52 13.10 -10.43
CA TYR A 11 -7.65 11.93 -11.28
C TYR A 11 -7.64 10.63 -10.46
N PRO A 12 -8.47 9.63 -10.80
CA PRO A 12 -8.43 8.33 -10.16
C PRO A 12 -7.14 7.59 -10.55
N PHE A 13 -6.52 6.91 -9.59
CA PHE A 13 -5.37 6.04 -9.86
C PHE A 13 -5.32 4.87 -8.89
N LEU A 14 -5.60 3.67 -9.42
CA LEU A 14 -5.56 2.33 -8.79
C LEU A 14 -6.41 2.10 -7.54
N LEU A 15 -6.84 3.16 -6.85
CA LEU A 15 -7.70 3.12 -5.68
C LEU A 15 -9.10 3.59 -6.06
N ASP A 16 -10.10 2.92 -5.52
CA ASP A 16 -11.52 3.23 -5.72
C ASP A 16 -12.03 4.26 -4.70
N GLU A 17 -13.22 4.82 -4.95
CA GLU A 17 -13.96 5.67 -4.02
C GLU A 17 -14.06 5.04 -2.62
N GLY A 18 -13.67 5.79 -1.59
CA GLY A 18 -13.69 5.35 -0.19
C GLY A 18 -12.49 4.48 0.23
N GLN A 19 -11.52 4.21 -0.64
CA GLN A 19 -10.31 3.49 -0.27
C GLN A 19 -9.29 4.44 0.39
N THR A 20 -8.63 3.96 1.44
CA THR A 20 -7.60 4.71 2.16
C THR A 20 -6.21 4.34 1.64
N LEU A 21 -5.31 5.33 1.59
CA LEU A 21 -3.91 5.08 1.25
C LEU A 21 -3.20 4.29 2.37
N LEU A 22 -3.63 4.48 3.62
CA LEU A 22 -3.16 3.76 4.79
C LEU A 22 -4.05 2.55 5.06
N LEU A 23 -3.43 1.42 5.42
CA LEU A 23 -4.13 0.15 5.70
C LEU A 23 -5.12 -0.24 4.59
N PRO A 24 -4.64 -0.39 3.34
CA PRO A 24 -5.46 -0.91 2.24
C PRO A 24 -6.10 -2.22 2.68
N GLY A 25 -7.43 -2.27 2.72
CA GLY A 25 -8.13 -3.50 3.07
C GLY A 25 -7.72 -4.64 2.13
N GLY A 26 -7.77 -5.89 2.62
CA GLY A 26 -7.63 -7.11 1.80
C GLY A 26 -6.27 -7.33 1.10
N SER A 27 -5.65 -8.47 1.36
CA SER A 27 -4.37 -8.87 0.74
C SER A 27 -4.43 -9.24 -0.75
N ALA A 28 -5.59 -9.67 -1.25
CA ALA A 28 -5.73 -10.06 -2.64
C ALA A 28 -5.57 -8.85 -3.58
N ALA A 29 -6.23 -7.76 -3.21
CA ALA A 29 -6.22 -6.52 -3.95
C ALA A 29 -4.84 -5.88 -3.93
N ILE A 30 -4.17 -5.86 -2.78
CA ILE A 30 -2.92 -5.11 -2.61
C ILE A 30 -1.79 -5.58 -3.55
N VAL A 31 -1.61 -6.89 -3.73
CA VAL A 31 -0.53 -7.40 -4.60
C VAL A 31 -0.84 -7.11 -6.07
N LYS A 32 -2.12 -7.19 -6.47
CA LYS A 32 -2.53 -6.80 -7.81
C LYS A 32 -2.31 -5.30 -8.04
N ILE A 33 -2.69 -4.48 -7.06
CA ILE A 33 -2.47 -3.02 -7.09
C ILE A 33 -0.98 -2.71 -7.24
N TRP A 34 -0.10 -3.45 -6.58
CA TRP A 34 1.35 -3.28 -6.76
C TRP A 34 1.81 -3.65 -8.17
N ASP A 35 1.37 -4.80 -8.69
CA ASP A 35 1.70 -5.21 -10.05
C ASP A 35 1.15 -4.20 -11.08
N ASP A 36 -0.07 -3.69 -10.90
CA ASP A 36 -0.71 -2.67 -11.74
C ASP A 36 0.03 -1.32 -11.65
N PHE A 37 0.51 -0.93 -10.45
CA PHE A 37 1.31 0.27 -10.26
C PHE A 37 2.59 0.21 -11.08
N ALA A 38 3.30 -0.92 -11.01
CA ALA A 38 4.51 -1.11 -11.80
C ALA A 38 4.23 -1.12 -13.30
N GLU A 39 3.10 -1.69 -13.73
CA GLU A 39 2.67 -1.69 -15.14
C GLU A 39 2.32 -0.28 -15.64
N GLN A 40 1.53 0.48 -14.87
CA GLN A 40 1.05 1.81 -15.29
C GLN A 40 2.15 2.87 -15.21
N THR A 41 2.92 2.90 -14.13
CA THR A 41 4.00 3.89 -13.98
C THR A 41 5.26 3.50 -14.74
N GLY A 42 5.45 2.22 -15.03
CA GLY A 42 6.70 1.69 -15.56
C GLY A 42 7.85 1.63 -14.56
N ILE A 43 7.59 1.89 -13.27
CA ILE A 43 8.58 1.77 -12.19
C ILE A 43 8.55 0.33 -11.67
N PRO A 44 9.66 -0.42 -11.77
CA PRO A 44 9.67 -1.80 -11.33
C PRO A 44 9.57 -1.89 -9.80
N LEU A 45 8.97 -2.96 -9.29
CA LEU A 45 8.72 -3.11 -7.84
C LEU A 45 10.00 -3.18 -7.01
N GLU A 46 11.13 -3.61 -7.58
CA GLU A 46 12.44 -3.56 -6.92
C GLU A 46 12.95 -2.13 -6.65
N ASP A 47 12.45 -1.15 -7.41
CA ASP A 47 12.75 0.27 -7.23
C ASP A 47 11.65 0.98 -6.41
N CYS A 48 10.72 0.20 -5.85
CA CYS A 48 9.67 0.66 -4.95
C CYS A 48 9.84 0.05 -3.56
N SER A 49 9.35 0.77 -2.55
CA SER A 49 9.10 0.21 -1.23
C SER A 49 7.66 -0.26 -1.12
N CYS A 50 7.48 -1.56 -0.90
CA CYS A 50 6.17 -2.18 -0.74
C CYS A 50 5.95 -2.58 0.72
N THR A 51 4.81 -2.22 1.29
CA THR A 51 4.38 -2.65 2.62
C THR A 51 2.88 -2.84 2.61
N PRO A 52 2.33 -3.85 3.32
CA PRO A 52 0.90 -4.00 3.41
C PRO A 52 0.20 -2.90 4.22
N MET A 53 0.97 -1.97 4.80
CA MET A 53 0.45 -0.81 5.51
C MET A 53 0.08 0.36 4.60
N VAL A 54 0.53 0.35 3.33
CA VAL A 54 0.30 1.41 2.34
C VAL A 54 -0.24 0.78 1.07
N ALA A 55 -1.32 1.34 0.52
CA ALA A 55 -2.05 0.80 -0.62
C ALA A 55 -1.18 0.64 -1.85
N LEU A 56 -0.42 1.69 -2.18
CA LEU A 56 0.40 1.76 -3.36
C LEU A 56 1.90 1.64 -3.00
N PRO A 57 2.72 1.05 -3.88
CA PRO A 57 4.17 1.07 -3.72
C PRO A 57 4.70 2.50 -3.72
N ILE A 58 5.64 2.82 -2.82
CA ILE A 58 6.27 4.14 -2.76
C ILE A 58 7.57 4.10 -3.59
N PRO A 59 7.71 4.89 -4.67
CA PRO A 59 8.95 4.95 -5.43
C PRO A 59 10.14 5.41 -4.59
N LEU A 60 11.28 4.74 -4.72
CA LEU A 60 12.53 5.15 -4.08
C LEU A 60 13.17 6.34 -4.80
N VAL A 61 14.00 7.15 -4.11
CA VAL A 61 14.79 8.20 -4.79
C VAL A 61 15.59 7.61 -5.95
N GLY A 62 15.44 8.19 -7.13
CA GLY A 62 16.12 7.78 -8.36
C GLY A 62 15.39 6.69 -9.16
N ALA A 63 14.34 6.08 -8.61
CA ALA A 63 13.49 5.11 -9.32
C ALA A 63 12.74 5.71 -10.52
N VAL A 64 12.49 7.02 -10.47
CA VAL A 64 11.73 7.77 -11.48
C VAL A 64 12.56 8.05 -12.75
N VAL A 65 13.85 7.68 -12.78
CA VAL A 65 14.75 7.95 -13.92
C VAL A 65 15.02 6.65 -14.68
N THR A 66 13.98 6.06 -15.28
CA THR A 66 14.10 4.85 -16.10
C THR A 66 13.59 5.06 -17.51
N GLU A 67 14.10 4.28 -18.46
CA GLU A 67 13.59 4.25 -19.84
C GLU A 67 12.17 3.67 -19.93
N THR A 68 11.69 3.03 -18.85
CA THR A 68 10.39 2.37 -18.79
C THR A 68 9.30 3.27 -18.23
N LEU A 69 9.64 4.46 -17.71
CA LEU A 69 8.68 5.39 -17.12
C LEU A 69 7.56 5.74 -18.11
N SER A 70 6.32 5.60 -17.67
CA SER A 70 5.15 6.02 -18.43
C SER A 70 4.99 7.53 -18.38
N VAL A 71 5.03 8.17 -19.54
CA VAL A 71 4.82 9.62 -19.65
C VAL A 71 3.38 10.01 -19.29
N ASP A 72 2.43 9.10 -19.47
CA ASP A 72 1.01 9.35 -19.20
C ASP A 72 0.71 9.46 -17.70
N GLU A 73 1.62 8.99 -16.84
CA GLU A 73 1.47 9.03 -15.38
C GLU A 73 2.30 10.13 -14.72
N LEU A 74 2.92 11.03 -15.50
CA LEU A 74 3.74 12.13 -14.98
C LEU A 74 2.97 13.18 -14.17
N TRP A 75 1.64 13.11 -14.15
CA TRP A 75 0.80 13.93 -13.28
C TRP A 75 0.77 13.42 -11.83
N LEU A 76 1.23 12.19 -11.55
CA LEU A 76 1.18 11.61 -10.20
C LEU A 76 2.11 12.33 -9.21
N PRO A 77 1.62 12.80 -8.04
CA PRO A 77 2.42 13.55 -7.07
C PRO A 77 3.67 12.84 -6.55
N TRP A 78 3.66 11.51 -6.45
CA TRP A 78 4.82 10.75 -5.96
C TRP A 78 6.02 10.75 -6.91
N LEU A 79 5.83 11.00 -8.20
CA LEU A 79 6.93 11.17 -9.15
C LEU A 79 7.69 12.48 -8.95
N TRP A 80 7.11 13.41 -8.20
CA TRP A 80 7.65 14.73 -7.87
C TRP A 80 8.01 14.86 -6.39
N MET A 81 8.05 13.75 -5.66
CA MET A 81 8.36 13.76 -4.24
C MET A 81 9.76 14.32 -3.98
N PRO A 82 9.94 15.23 -2.99
CA PRO A 82 11.26 15.78 -2.68
C PRO A 82 12.21 14.70 -2.17
N GLU A 83 13.51 14.85 -2.45
CA GLU A 83 14.54 13.85 -2.07
C GLU A 83 14.53 13.53 -0.56
N ARG A 84 14.16 14.50 0.27
CA ARG A 84 14.04 14.35 1.74
C ARG A 84 12.92 13.40 2.18
N LEU A 85 11.93 13.16 1.33
CA LEU A 85 10.84 12.20 1.58
C LEU A 85 11.08 10.86 0.89
N GLY A 86 11.82 10.81 -0.21
CA GLY A 86 12.03 9.55 -0.94
C GLY A 86 13.03 8.57 -0.32
N LYS A 87 13.59 8.88 0.86
CA LYS A 87 14.45 7.96 1.63
C LYS A 87 14.19 8.05 3.13
N PRO A 88 14.40 6.95 3.89
CA PRO A 88 14.34 6.99 5.34
C PRO A 88 15.34 7.99 5.92
N ALA A 89 14.93 8.68 6.99
CA ALA A 89 15.82 9.49 7.81
C ALA A 89 16.82 8.61 8.59
N GLU A 90 17.86 9.22 9.16
CA GLU A 90 18.84 8.49 9.97
C GLU A 90 18.16 7.81 11.17
N GLY A 91 18.28 6.49 11.26
CA GLY A 91 17.68 5.68 12.32
C GLY A 91 16.20 5.34 12.11
N GLU A 92 15.58 5.81 11.04
CA GLU A 92 14.19 5.51 10.70
C GLU A 92 14.07 4.10 10.10
N SER A 93 13.10 3.32 10.58
CA SER A 93 12.81 2.01 9.99
C SER A 93 12.09 2.17 8.64
N SER A 94 12.23 1.20 7.74
CA SER A 94 11.53 1.25 6.45
C SER A 94 10.00 1.33 6.62
N ALA A 95 9.45 0.60 7.61
CA ALA A 95 8.03 0.62 7.95
C ALA A 95 7.57 2.02 8.40
N HIS A 96 8.32 2.65 9.30
CA HIS A 96 8.04 4.01 9.77
C HIS A 96 8.07 5.01 8.62
N TRP A 97 9.12 4.95 7.80
CA TRP A 97 9.29 5.82 6.64
C TRP A 97 8.12 5.73 5.65
N GLN A 98 7.68 4.53 5.31
CA GLN A 98 6.57 4.32 4.38
C GLN A 98 5.25 4.89 4.93
N LEU A 99 4.97 4.67 6.21
CA LEU A 99 3.80 5.27 6.87
C LEU A 99 3.88 6.79 6.85
N ARG A 100 5.05 7.35 7.19
CA ARG A 100 5.25 8.79 7.20
C ARG A 100 5.04 9.40 5.81
N VAL A 101 5.56 8.79 4.75
CA VAL A 101 5.36 9.29 3.38
C VAL A 101 3.87 9.24 2.97
N ALA A 102 3.17 8.15 3.28
CA ALA A 102 1.74 8.06 3.03
C ALA A 102 0.94 9.11 3.83
N LEU A 103 1.29 9.34 5.09
CA LEU A 103 0.70 10.38 5.94
C LEU A 103 1.00 11.79 5.40
N GLU A 104 2.23 12.08 4.97
CA GLU A 104 2.58 13.34 4.32
C GLU A 104 1.75 13.56 3.06
N THR A 105 1.53 12.51 2.27
CA THR A 105 0.71 12.58 1.05
C THR A 105 -0.73 12.99 1.38
N VAL A 106 -1.34 12.37 2.38
CA VAL A 106 -2.70 12.69 2.82
C VAL A 106 -2.78 14.07 3.48
N LEU A 107 -1.86 14.40 4.39
CA LEU A 107 -1.85 15.67 5.12
C LEU A 107 -1.58 16.89 4.22
N ASN A 108 -0.87 16.71 3.10
CA ASN A 108 -0.69 17.75 2.08
C ASN A 108 -1.86 17.79 1.06
N GLY A 109 -2.91 16.97 1.23
CA GLY A 109 -4.09 16.95 0.36
C GLY A 109 -3.82 16.41 -1.04
N LEU A 110 -2.79 15.56 -1.20
CA LEU A 110 -2.39 15.03 -2.50
C LEU A 110 -3.21 13.81 -2.92
N TYR A 111 -3.90 13.19 -1.96
CA TYR A 111 -4.83 12.08 -2.16
C TYR A 111 -6.13 12.34 -1.39
N ASP A 112 -7.26 12.21 -2.07
CA ASP A 112 -8.62 12.29 -1.52
C ASP A 112 -9.19 10.87 -1.43
N SER A 113 -9.26 10.31 -0.22
CA SER A 113 -9.79 8.97 0.02
C SER A 113 -11.29 8.86 -0.20
N ASP A 114 -12.04 9.95 -0.02
CA ASP A 114 -13.49 9.92 -0.22
C ASP A 114 -13.81 9.69 -1.69
N ARG A 115 -12.98 10.22 -2.59
CA ARG A 115 -13.14 10.06 -4.04
C ARG A 115 -12.27 8.96 -4.66
N GLY A 116 -11.20 8.55 -3.98
CA GLY A 116 -10.18 7.69 -4.55
C GLY A 116 -9.31 8.40 -5.59
N GLU A 117 -9.18 9.74 -5.49
CA GLU A 117 -8.53 10.57 -6.50
C GLU A 117 -7.25 11.23 -5.99
N TRP A 118 -6.32 11.47 -6.91
CA TRP A 118 -5.04 12.12 -6.67
C TRP A 118 -5.02 13.50 -7.32
N ILE A 119 -4.36 14.47 -6.69
CA ILE A 119 -4.18 15.79 -7.30
C ILE A 119 -3.27 15.71 -8.54
N ASP A 120 -3.59 16.46 -9.58
CA ASP A 120 -2.73 16.64 -10.74
C ASP A 120 -1.51 17.50 -10.38
N ALA A 121 -0.35 16.86 -10.22
CA ALA A 121 0.89 17.55 -9.88
C ALA A 121 1.26 18.64 -10.89
N LEU A 122 1.10 18.37 -12.19
CA LEU A 122 1.44 19.33 -13.24
C LEU A 122 0.46 20.50 -13.25
N GLY A 123 -0.82 20.21 -13.05
CA GLY A 123 -1.89 21.19 -12.89
C GLY A 123 -1.63 22.19 -11.75
N VAL A 124 -1.00 21.76 -10.65
CA VAL A 124 -0.65 22.65 -9.51
C VAL A 124 0.25 23.82 -9.93
N VAL A 125 1.15 23.61 -10.90
CA VAL A 125 2.03 24.67 -11.44
C VAL A 125 1.50 25.29 -12.74
N GLY A 126 0.24 25.00 -13.09
CA GLY A 126 -0.44 25.55 -14.25
C GLY A 126 -0.04 24.90 -15.58
N LEU A 127 0.44 23.66 -15.55
CA LEU A 127 0.73 22.86 -16.74
C LEU A 127 -0.42 21.89 -17.02
N ASP A 128 -0.83 21.79 -18.28
CA ASP A 128 -1.90 20.89 -18.70
C ASP A 128 -1.36 19.46 -18.85
N SER A 129 -1.79 18.55 -17.97
CA SER A 129 -1.37 17.15 -17.98
C SER A 129 -1.84 16.37 -19.22
N ASP A 130 -2.82 16.89 -19.96
CA ASP A 130 -3.31 16.28 -21.21
C ASP A 130 -2.50 16.73 -22.44
N ASP A 131 -1.60 17.71 -22.30
CA ASP A 131 -0.76 18.21 -23.38
C ASP A 131 0.52 17.38 -23.53
N ALA A 132 0.67 16.71 -24.68
CA ALA A 132 1.85 15.92 -24.99
C ALA A 132 3.16 16.72 -24.93
N ASP A 133 3.16 18.02 -25.26
CA ASP A 133 4.36 18.87 -25.15
C ASP A 133 4.75 19.11 -23.69
N VAL A 134 3.75 19.21 -22.79
CA VAL A 134 3.96 19.31 -21.34
C VAL A 134 4.53 18.00 -20.80
N LEU A 135 3.97 16.85 -21.18
CA LEU A 135 4.46 15.54 -20.73
C LEU A 135 5.90 15.28 -21.21
N ASN A 136 6.22 15.64 -22.45
CA ASN A 136 7.60 15.55 -22.97
C ASN A 136 8.56 16.45 -22.18
N ARG A 137 8.15 17.67 -21.85
CA ARG A 137 8.92 18.61 -21.01
C ARG A 137 9.14 18.07 -19.60
N ALA A 138 8.10 17.47 -19.01
CA ALA A 138 8.17 16.82 -17.69
C ALA A 138 9.13 15.63 -17.70
N GLY A 139 9.04 14.75 -18.70
CA GLY A 139 9.96 13.62 -18.87
C GLY A 139 11.41 14.07 -19.05
N ALA A 140 11.66 15.08 -19.89
CA ALA A 140 13.00 15.65 -20.07
C ALA A 140 13.58 16.20 -18.75
N HIS A 141 12.74 16.85 -17.95
CA HIS A 141 13.14 17.35 -16.63
C HIS A 141 13.55 16.23 -15.67
N LEU A 142 12.77 15.14 -15.59
CA LEU A 142 13.09 13.98 -14.77
C LEU A 142 14.39 13.28 -15.22
N LEU A 143 14.74 13.39 -16.51
CA LEU A 143 16.03 12.95 -17.06
C LEU A 143 17.19 13.93 -16.81
N GLY A 144 16.94 15.04 -16.10
CA GLY A 144 17.94 16.00 -15.66
C GLY A 144 18.02 17.28 -16.49
N GLU A 145 17.13 17.51 -17.46
CA GLU A 145 17.06 18.80 -18.13
C GLU A 145 16.55 19.89 -17.17
N PRO A 146 17.19 21.07 -17.14
CA PRO A 146 16.79 22.12 -16.21
C PRO A 146 15.44 22.72 -16.61
N ASP A 147 14.49 22.73 -15.68
CA ASP A 147 13.21 23.39 -15.84
C ASP A 147 12.85 24.19 -14.58
N PRO A 148 12.86 25.54 -14.63
CA PRO A 148 12.63 26.35 -13.44
C PRO A 148 11.23 26.21 -12.83
N LEU A 149 10.21 25.82 -13.62
CA LEU A 149 8.85 25.68 -13.13
C LEU A 149 8.66 24.30 -12.48
N LEU A 150 9.05 23.23 -13.18
CA LEU A 150 8.95 21.87 -12.66
C LEU A 150 9.84 21.64 -11.43
N ALA A 151 10.98 22.33 -11.35
CA ALA A 151 11.84 22.32 -10.17
C ALA A 151 11.15 22.84 -8.89
N THR A 152 10.01 23.53 -9.00
CA THR A 152 9.22 24.00 -7.86
C THR A 152 8.23 22.95 -7.35
N LEU A 153 7.91 21.91 -8.14
CA LEU A 153 6.88 20.92 -7.79
C LEU A 153 7.12 20.23 -6.44
N PRO A 154 8.33 19.75 -6.11
CA PRO A 154 8.53 19.05 -4.84
C PRO A 154 8.19 19.89 -3.61
N ASP A 155 8.51 21.19 -3.63
CA ASP A 155 8.22 22.10 -2.53
C ASP A 155 6.80 22.69 -2.62
N THR A 156 6.18 22.69 -3.80
CA THR A 156 4.79 23.15 -3.98
C THR A 156 3.79 22.08 -3.53
N LEU A 157 4.07 20.81 -3.84
CA LEU A 157 3.25 19.66 -3.42
C LEU A 157 3.47 19.29 -1.96
N TYR A 158 4.69 19.47 -1.45
CA TYR A 158 5.03 19.16 -0.06
C TYR A 158 5.64 20.38 0.64
N PRO A 159 4.87 21.47 0.80
CA PRO A 159 5.35 22.73 1.38
C PRO A 159 5.87 22.56 2.80
N GLN A 160 5.41 21.53 3.50
CA GLN A 160 5.79 21.25 4.88
C GLN A 160 6.50 19.90 5.06
N ALA A 161 6.95 19.22 3.99
CA ALA A 161 7.57 17.89 4.06
C ALA A 161 8.48 17.66 5.28
N ASN A 162 8.29 16.52 5.94
CA ASN A 162 8.75 16.20 7.29
C ASN A 162 8.00 16.97 8.38
N VAL A 163 6.67 17.11 8.23
CA VAL A 163 5.83 17.73 9.24
C VAL A 163 5.83 16.90 10.52
N LYS A 164 5.88 17.61 11.65
CA LYS A 164 5.83 16.99 12.97
C LYS A 164 4.57 16.10 13.16
N PRO A 165 3.35 16.50 12.74
CA PRO A 165 2.18 15.63 12.77
C PRO A 165 2.35 14.27 12.07
N ALA A 166 2.95 14.22 10.87
CA ALA A 166 3.17 12.97 10.15
C ALA A 166 4.13 12.05 10.90
N TRP A 167 5.17 12.61 11.51
CA TRP A 167 6.09 11.87 12.38
C TRP A 167 5.38 11.32 13.62
N GLU A 168 4.65 12.16 14.34
CA GLU A 168 3.96 11.74 15.57
C GLU A 168 2.89 10.68 15.30
N LEU A 169 2.19 10.76 14.16
CA LEU A 169 1.25 9.73 13.71
C LEU A 169 1.99 8.46 13.29
N ALA A 170 3.06 8.56 12.51
CA ALA A 170 3.85 7.38 12.13
C ALA A 170 4.43 6.65 13.36
N ASP A 171 4.94 7.37 14.36
CA ASP A 171 5.43 6.81 15.62
C ASP A 171 4.35 6.03 16.38
N GLN A 172 3.10 6.53 16.37
CA GLN A 172 1.97 5.85 17.01
C GLN A 172 1.51 4.61 16.25
N LEU A 173 1.60 4.66 14.92
CA LEU A 173 1.02 3.64 14.05
C LEU A 173 2.01 2.53 13.68
N VAL A 174 3.32 2.79 13.67
CA VAL A 174 4.33 1.84 13.16
C VAL A 174 4.34 0.49 13.88
N ASP A 175 4.03 0.46 15.18
CA ASP A 175 4.02 -0.78 15.96
C ASP A 175 2.69 -1.54 15.81
N LEU A 176 1.60 -0.86 15.43
CA LEU A 176 0.25 -1.41 15.33
C LEU A 176 -0.13 -1.82 13.90
N HIS A 177 0.19 -0.97 12.93
CA HIS A 177 -0.19 -1.12 11.53
C HIS A 177 0.29 -2.43 10.90
N PRO A 178 1.51 -2.95 11.15
CA PRO A 178 1.90 -4.25 10.61
C PRO A 178 0.94 -5.36 11.06
N SER A 179 0.59 -5.41 12.35
CA SER A 179 -0.33 -6.40 12.89
C SER A 179 -1.74 -6.27 12.29
N ILE A 180 -2.24 -5.05 12.12
CA ILE A 180 -3.56 -4.80 11.51
C ILE A 180 -3.56 -5.23 10.04
N ALA A 181 -2.52 -4.88 9.29
CA ALA A 181 -2.38 -5.25 7.89
C ALA A 181 -2.27 -6.78 7.72
N TRP A 182 -1.51 -7.45 8.57
CA TRP A 182 -1.44 -8.92 8.58
C TRP A 182 -2.76 -9.57 8.97
N HIS A 183 -3.50 -8.99 9.92
CA HIS A 183 -4.83 -9.45 10.31
C HIS A 183 -5.79 -9.41 9.12
N ALA A 184 -5.91 -8.24 8.48
CA ALA A 184 -6.79 -8.03 7.34
C ALA A 184 -6.42 -8.96 6.18
N ALA A 185 -5.12 -9.09 5.89
CA ALA A 185 -4.59 -9.99 4.89
C ALA A 185 -4.95 -11.47 5.17
N ALA A 186 -4.69 -11.94 6.39
CA ALA A 186 -4.97 -13.32 6.75
C ALA A 186 -6.47 -13.64 6.67
N LYS A 187 -7.33 -12.73 7.13
CA LYS A 187 -8.78 -12.86 7.06
C LYS A 187 -9.30 -12.91 5.62
N ASP A 188 -8.76 -12.06 4.75
CA ASP A 188 -9.10 -12.03 3.33
C ASP A 188 -8.67 -13.32 2.61
N LEU A 189 -7.44 -13.80 2.83
CA LEU A 189 -6.97 -15.07 2.26
C LEU A 189 -7.76 -16.28 2.76
N ALA A 190 -8.10 -16.31 4.05
CA ALA A 190 -8.96 -17.33 4.63
C ALA A 190 -10.36 -17.33 3.99
N GLY A 191 -11.00 -16.16 3.93
CA GLY A 191 -12.32 -15.99 3.30
C GLY A 191 -12.31 -16.37 1.80
N PHE A 192 -11.25 -16.01 1.07
CA PHE A 192 -11.06 -16.46 -0.31
C PHE A 192 -10.99 -17.99 -0.40
N LEU A 193 -10.20 -18.64 0.46
CA LEU A 193 -10.06 -20.10 0.46
C LEU A 193 -11.37 -20.80 0.80
N ASP A 194 -12.16 -20.28 1.73
CA ASP A 194 -13.48 -20.80 2.06
C ASP A 194 -14.42 -20.73 0.86
N ALA A 195 -14.50 -19.57 0.20
CA ALA A 195 -15.30 -19.39 -1.01
C ALA A 195 -14.87 -20.35 -2.14
N GLN A 196 -13.56 -20.62 -2.27
CA GLN A 196 -13.03 -21.59 -3.24
C GLN A 196 -13.31 -23.04 -2.83
N ALA A 197 -13.27 -23.36 -1.54
CA ALA A 197 -13.62 -24.68 -1.03
C ALA A 197 -15.10 -25.00 -1.26
N GLU A 198 -15.98 -24.00 -1.24
CA GLU A 198 -17.39 -24.17 -1.59
C GLU A 198 -17.58 -24.32 -3.10
N SER A 199 -17.02 -23.40 -3.89
CA SER A 199 -17.30 -23.26 -5.32
C SER A 199 -16.52 -24.20 -6.23
N SER A 200 -15.32 -24.65 -5.85
CA SER A 200 -14.50 -25.53 -6.69
C SER A 200 -15.18 -26.88 -6.92
N ALA A 201 -15.27 -27.33 -8.17
CA ALA A 201 -15.79 -28.66 -8.49
C ALA A 201 -14.76 -29.76 -8.17
N THR A 202 -13.46 -29.43 -8.24
CA THR A 202 -12.37 -30.41 -8.13
C THR A 202 -11.29 -30.01 -7.14
N SER A 203 -10.50 -30.99 -6.68
CA SER A 203 -9.29 -30.74 -5.87
C SER A 203 -8.19 -30.00 -6.65
N ARG A 204 -8.22 -30.04 -8.00
CA ARG A 204 -7.26 -29.33 -8.84
C ARG A 204 -7.52 -27.82 -8.85
N GLU A 205 -8.77 -27.41 -8.96
CA GLU A 205 -9.17 -26.00 -8.86
C GLU A 205 -8.83 -25.46 -7.47
N LEU A 206 -9.19 -26.19 -6.42
CA LEU A 206 -8.85 -25.82 -5.05
C LEU A 206 -7.33 -25.74 -4.80
N ALA A 207 -6.54 -26.63 -5.42
CA ALA A 207 -5.09 -26.55 -5.37
C ALA A 207 -4.55 -25.28 -6.06
N GLY A 208 -5.17 -24.84 -7.16
CA GLY A 208 -4.81 -23.58 -7.82
C GLY A 208 -5.11 -22.36 -6.95
N ALA A 209 -6.28 -22.34 -6.30
CA ALA A 209 -6.62 -21.32 -5.32
C ALA A 209 -5.64 -21.29 -4.13
N ALA A 210 -5.28 -22.46 -3.58
CA ALA A 210 -4.31 -22.55 -2.49
C ALA A 210 -2.90 -22.11 -2.90
N GLU A 211 -2.46 -22.44 -4.12
CA GLU A 211 -1.17 -22.00 -4.67
C GLU A 211 -1.11 -20.47 -4.80
N TRP A 212 -2.20 -19.87 -5.29
CA TRP A 212 -2.34 -18.42 -5.35
C TRP A 212 -2.33 -17.80 -3.93
N ALA A 213 -3.16 -18.28 -3.01
CA ALA A 213 -3.24 -17.74 -1.65
C ALA A 213 -1.91 -17.84 -0.89
N CYS A 214 -1.17 -18.95 -1.05
CA CYS A 214 0.17 -19.07 -0.49
C CYS A 214 1.15 -18.07 -1.12
N THR A 215 1.06 -17.83 -2.43
CA THR A 215 1.95 -16.89 -3.13
C THR A 215 1.70 -15.45 -2.70
N ILE A 216 0.44 -15.04 -2.59
CA ILE A 216 0.04 -13.73 -2.07
C ILE A 216 0.45 -13.59 -0.60
N GLY A 217 0.09 -14.56 0.23
CA GLY A 217 0.44 -14.58 1.65
C GLY A 217 1.95 -14.54 1.88
N GLU A 218 2.77 -15.21 1.06
CA GLU A 218 4.23 -15.14 1.16
C GLU A 218 4.78 -13.72 0.96
N ARG A 219 4.14 -12.90 0.12
CA ARG A 219 4.54 -11.51 -0.13
C ARG A 219 4.05 -10.59 0.99
N VAL A 220 2.77 -10.66 1.31
CA VAL A 220 2.10 -9.75 2.27
C VAL A 220 2.51 -10.03 3.72
N LEU A 221 2.80 -11.29 4.06
CA LEU A 221 3.12 -11.74 5.42
C LEU A 221 4.62 -12.03 5.57
N ALA A 222 5.47 -11.46 4.70
CA ALA A 222 6.91 -11.71 4.67
C ALA A 222 7.58 -11.39 6.02
N ASP A 223 7.16 -10.29 6.64
CA ASP A 223 7.72 -9.76 7.89
C ASP A 223 6.93 -10.16 9.14
N THR A 224 5.89 -10.99 9.01
CA THR A 224 5.12 -11.45 10.17
C THR A 224 6.00 -12.33 11.07
N PRO A 225 6.15 -12.01 12.37
CA PRO A 225 6.92 -12.82 13.30
C PRO A 225 6.25 -14.18 13.53
N PRO A 226 6.99 -15.20 13.99
CA PRO A 226 6.38 -16.47 14.37
C PRO A 226 5.57 -16.30 15.66
N ALA A 227 4.42 -16.99 15.75
CA ALA A 227 3.57 -16.96 16.94
C ALA A 227 4.29 -17.42 18.23
N THR A 228 5.26 -18.35 18.10
CA THR A 228 6.11 -18.79 19.21
C THR A 228 7.59 -18.75 18.82
N ALA A 229 8.44 -18.30 19.74
CA ALA A 229 9.89 -18.29 19.55
C ALA A 229 10.41 -19.69 19.14
N GLY A 230 11.18 -19.72 18.04
CA GLY A 230 11.74 -20.96 17.48
C GLY A 230 10.84 -21.67 16.45
N GLN A 231 9.61 -21.22 16.24
CA GLN A 231 8.77 -21.71 15.14
C GLN A 231 9.11 -21.02 13.79
N PRO A 232 8.77 -21.64 12.66
CA PRO A 232 8.84 -20.97 11.36
C PRO A 232 7.89 -19.77 11.29
N THR A 233 8.29 -18.74 10.53
CA THR A 233 7.40 -17.61 10.23
C THR A 233 6.23 -18.04 9.33
N PRO A 234 5.10 -17.31 9.32
CA PRO A 234 3.99 -17.58 8.42
C PRO A 234 4.41 -17.69 6.95
N ALA A 235 5.21 -16.76 6.43
CA ALA A 235 5.72 -16.84 5.06
C ALA A 235 6.52 -18.14 4.78
N LYS A 236 7.32 -18.62 5.75
CA LYS A 236 8.03 -19.91 5.61
C LYS A 236 7.06 -21.10 5.60
N LEU A 237 6.01 -21.07 6.42
CA LEU A 237 4.97 -22.10 6.46
C LEU A 237 4.20 -22.14 5.13
N LEU A 238 3.73 -20.98 4.64
CA LEU A 238 3.03 -20.86 3.36
C LEU A 238 3.89 -21.37 2.19
N ARG A 239 5.18 -21.02 2.17
CA ARG A 239 6.13 -21.56 1.20
C ARG A 239 6.25 -23.07 1.26
N ALA A 240 6.37 -23.64 2.46
CA ALA A 240 6.43 -25.08 2.65
C ALA A 240 5.14 -25.77 2.17
N VAL A 241 3.96 -25.22 2.51
CA VAL A 241 2.66 -25.73 2.07
C VAL A 241 2.55 -25.70 0.54
N ARG A 242 2.89 -24.58 -0.09
CA ARG A 242 2.89 -24.41 -1.55
C ARG A 242 3.80 -25.40 -2.26
N GLN A 243 5.00 -25.63 -1.74
CA GLN A 243 6.00 -26.50 -2.37
C GLN A 243 5.76 -27.99 -2.13
N THR A 244 5.21 -28.37 -0.97
CA THR A 244 5.15 -29.78 -0.55
C THR A 244 3.75 -30.35 -0.48
N SER A 245 2.76 -29.58 0.00
CA SER A 245 1.40 -30.05 0.24
C SER A 245 0.52 -29.86 -0.98
N VAL A 246 0.37 -28.62 -1.46
CA VAL A 246 -0.54 -28.24 -2.56
C VAL A 246 -0.37 -29.10 -3.83
N PRO A 247 0.85 -29.45 -4.29
CA PRO A 247 1.02 -30.29 -5.48
C PRO A 247 0.42 -31.70 -5.33
N THR A 248 0.31 -32.19 -4.09
CA THR A 248 -0.26 -33.52 -3.81
C THR A 248 -1.78 -33.52 -3.85
N TRP A 249 -2.45 -32.39 -3.61
CA TRP A 249 -3.93 -32.28 -3.56
C TRP A 249 -4.57 -32.72 -4.86
N LYS A 250 -3.89 -32.47 -5.99
CA LYS A 250 -4.30 -32.86 -7.35
C LYS A 250 -4.46 -34.39 -7.52
N LYS A 251 -3.97 -35.20 -6.57
CA LYS A 251 -4.06 -36.68 -6.55
C LYS A 251 -5.23 -37.21 -5.69
N TYR A 252 -5.86 -36.35 -4.89
CA TYR A 252 -6.92 -36.73 -3.96
C TYR A 252 -8.28 -36.23 -4.46
N GLN A 253 -9.36 -36.81 -3.93
CA GLN A 253 -10.70 -36.25 -4.11
C GLN A 253 -10.86 -34.99 -3.26
N LYS A 254 -11.71 -34.03 -3.71
CA LYS A 254 -11.95 -32.76 -3.01
C LYS A 254 -12.33 -32.98 -1.54
N ASN A 255 -13.26 -33.90 -1.27
CA ASN A 255 -13.71 -34.24 0.08
C ASN A 255 -12.61 -34.80 0.99
N GLN A 256 -11.52 -35.38 0.44
CA GLN A 256 -10.37 -35.81 1.23
C GLN A 256 -9.45 -34.63 1.57
N VAL A 257 -9.31 -33.68 0.63
CA VAL A 257 -8.51 -32.46 0.82
C VAL A 257 -9.15 -31.56 1.88
N THR A 258 -10.48 -31.41 1.84
CA THR A 258 -11.28 -30.57 2.75
C THR A 258 -11.82 -31.29 3.98
N ALA A 259 -11.47 -32.57 4.17
CA ALA A 259 -11.86 -33.31 5.37
C ALA A 259 -11.30 -32.64 6.64
N ASP A 260 -11.94 -32.89 7.79
CA ASP A 260 -11.38 -32.48 9.08
C ASP A 260 -9.98 -33.08 9.29
N GLY A 261 -9.04 -32.24 9.73
CA GLY A 261 -7.61 -32.59 9.79
C GLY A 261 -6.90 -32.74 8.43
N GLY A 262 -7.58 -32.48 7.32
CA GLY A 262 -7.03 -32.52 5.97
C GLY A 262 -6.02 -31.39 5.70
N PRO A 263 -5.30 -31.45 4.56
CA PRO A 263 -4.27 -30.47 4.26
C PRO A 263 -4.82 -29.07 3.98
N PHE A 264 -6.09 -28.93 3.57
CA PHE A 264 -6.76 -27.63 3.45
C PHE A 264 -6.91 -26.95 4.82
N GLN A 265 -7.35 -27.72 5.83
CA GLN A 265 -7.50 -27.22 7.21
C GLN A 265 -6.17 -26.79 7.82
N TYR A 266 -5.05 -27.43 7.44
CA TYR A 266 -3.73 -26.98 7.86
C TYR A 266 -3.37 -25.60 7.28
N LEU A 267 -3.64 -25.36 5.99
CA LEU A 267 -3.42 -24.05 5.37
C LEU A 267 -4.30 -22.98 6.04
N HIS A 268 -5.58 -23.28 6.26
CA HIS A 268 -6.50 -22.38 6.93
C HIS A 268 -6.02 -21.98 8.33
N ARG A 269 -5.52 -22.95 9.11
CA ARG A 269 -4.97 -22.71 10.45
C ARG A 269 -3.81 -21.72 10.45
N VAL A 270 -2.97 -21.68 9.39
CA VAL A 270 -1.88 -20.70 9.30
C VAL A 270 -2.45 -19.28 9.32
N PHE A 271 -3.55 -19.03 8.60
CA PHE A 271 -4.21 -17.72 8.59
C PHE A 271 -4.97 -17.46 9.89
N ASP A 272 -5.70 -18.45 10.43
CA ASP A 272 -6.41 -18.32 11.71
C ASP A 272 -5.46 -17.97 12.87
N ASP A 273 -4.28 -18.58 12.89
CA ASP A 273 -3.26 -18.28 13.89
C ASP A 273 -2.82 -16.82 13.79
N ILE A 274 -2.60 -16.28 12.58
CA ILE A 274 -2.26 -14.86 12.39
C ILE A 274 -3.39 -13.96 12.87
N VAL A 275 -4.63 -14.23 12.46
CA VAL A 275 -5.83 -13.46 12.88
C VAL A 275 -5.90 -13.40 14.39
N ARG A 276 -5.75 -14.54 15.07
CA ARG A 276 -5.79 -14.65 16.52
C ARG A 276 -4.67 -13.87 17.21
N GLU A 277 -3.43 -13.99 16.75
CA GLU A 277 -2.28 -13.30 17.36
C GLU A 277 -2.31 -11.78 17.13
N THR A 278 -3.04 -11.31 16.11
CA THR A 278 -3.13 -9.89 15.75
C THR A 278 -4.42 -9.21 16.22
N GLU A 279 -5.40 -9.94 16.74
CA GLU A 279 -6.71 -9.40 17.16
C GLU A 279 -6.56 -8.26 18.19
N SER A 280 -5.65 -8.40 19.17
CA SER A 280 -5.45 -7.38 20.20
C SER A 280 -4.97 -6.04 19.65
N ALA A 281 -4.16 -6.05 18.58
CA ALA A 281 -3.73 -4.84 17.89
C ALA A 281 -4.90 -4.17 17.16
N VAL A 282 -5.78 -4.97 16.55
CA VAL A 282 -6.99 -4.48 15.87
C VAL A 282 -7.98 -3.89 16.89
N GLU A 283 -8.20 -4.55 18.02
CA GLU A 283 -9.04 -4.03 19.11
C GLU A 283 -8.48 -2.72 19.69
N HIS A 284 -7.16 -2.65 19.88
CA HIS A 284 -6.51 -1.44 20.36
C HIS A 284 -6.67 -0.29 19.35
N TYR A 285 -6.46 -0.56 18.06
CA TYR A 285 -6.63 0.44 17.00
C TYR A 285 -8.08 0.94 16.89
N ARG A 286 -9.08 0.06 16.99
CA ARG A 286 -10.49 0.45 17.04
C ARG A 286 -10.78 1.36 18.23
N SER A 287 -10.24 1.06 19.40
CA SER A 287 -10.37 1.94 20.57
C SER A 287 -9.78 3.32 20.31
N VAL A 288 -8.62 3.39 19.65
CA VAL A 288 -7.99 4.68 19.30
C VAL A 288 -8.86 5.50 18.35
N LEU A 289 -9.47 4.86 17.34
CA LEU A 289 -10.39 5.54 16.42
C LEU A 289 -11.72 5.94 17.07
N ASP A 290 -12.27 5.11 17.95
CA ASP A 290 -13.54 5.38 18.65
C ASP A 290 -13.38 6.49 19.70
N ASP A 291 -12.20 6.62 20.32
CA ASP A 291 -11.90 7.60 21.36
C ASP A 291 -11.60 9.02 20.80
N GLY A 292 -11.52 9.16 19.47
CA GLY A 292 -11.46 10.45 18.77
C GLY A 292 -11.09 10.22 17.32
N GLU A 293 -11.70 10.94 16.37
CA GLU A 293 -11.31 10.91 14.95
C GLU A 293 -9.91 11.53 14.80
N PRO A 294 -8.80 10.76 14.84
CA PRO A 294 -7.47 11.33 15.01
C PRO A 294 -7.00 11.97 13.71
N GLU A 295 -7.40 11.42 12.57
CA GLU A 295 -7.18 12.02 11.25
C GLU A 295 -7.93 13.35 11.13
N GLN A 296 -9.18 13.41 11.55
CA GLN A 296 -9.99 14.63 11.49
C GLN A 296 -9.45 15.71 12.44
N GLN A 297 -9.03 15.32 13.65
CA GLN A 297 -8.37 16.22 14.61
C GLN A 297 -6.98 16.66 14.14
N ALA A 298 -6.19 15.80 13.48
CA ALA A 298 -4.88 16.16 12.93
C ALA A 298 -5.02 17.09 11.72
N ILE A 299 -6.01 16.86 10.86
CA ILE A 299 -6.38 17.74 9.75
C ILE A 299 -6.87 19.10 10.28
N GLU A 300 -7.74 19.11 11.29
CA GLU A 300 -8.23 20.34 11.94
C GLU A 300 -7.11 21.11 12.65
N ALA A 301 -6.19 20.41 13.33
CA ALA A 301 -5.04 21.02 13.99
C ALA A 301 -4.06 21.63 12.98
N ALA A 302 -3.72 20.90 11.90
CA ALA A 302 -2.86 21.40 10.83
C ALA A 302 -3.47 22.61 10.10
N ALA A 303 -4.79 22.60 9.87
CA ALA A 303 -5.52 23.72 9.30
C ALA A 303 -5.53 24.96 10.22
N SER A 304 -5.49 24.76 11.54
CA SER A 304 -5.48 25.85 12.52
C SER A 304 -4.12 26.53 12.70
N ASP A 305 -3.01 25.80 12.51
CA ASP A 305 -1.64 26.32 12.67
C ASP A 305 -1.09 27.02 11.41
N GLY A 306 -1.71 26.81 10.23
CA GLY A 306 -1.33 27.46 8.97
C GLY A 306 -1.86 28.89 8.77
N GLY A 307 -2.60 29.43 9.74
CA GLY A 307 -3.32 30.70 9.64
C GLY A 307 -2.71 31.88 10.43
N HIS A 308 -1.40 32.13 10.35
CA HIS A 308 -0.75 33.31 10.96
C HIS A 308 0.28 33.97 10.05
#